data_AF-A0A9Q1R3G7-F1
#
_entry.id   AF-A0A9Q1R3G7-F1
#
_cell.length_a   1.000
_cell.length_b   1.000
_cell.length_c   1.000
_cell.angle_alpha   90.00
_cell.angle_beta   90.00
_cell.angle_gamma   90.00
#
_symmetry.space_group_name_H-M   'P 1'
#
loop_
_entity.id
_entity.type
_entity.pdbx_description
1 polymer ?
#
loop_
_entity_poly.entity_id
_entity_poly.type
_entity_poly.pdbx_seq_one_letter_code
_entity_poly.pdbx_strand_id
1 'polypeptide(L)'
;MPDWEVYVIVSQTHLRDSNFYCVFYTGEESPAVFAGKLPFPARSILKCELPGRARRSLPFKQPMLISSSNNASYRNSAFPELLRWKFLVYDSITTDNDVVLFVKGLNKRRGSSRGPTEFNCIFGDAVRTAVISSVQEVFRCKPPPDFAGKEPTKVSIEIVGPTPLVVPTVAYYMPPRKISNPQKAKLCACTMVYNVAKLLREWVLYHSRIGVEKFILYDNGSGDDLATVVEELVEEGYDVKTHFWLWPKTQEAGFSHGVIFAKDSCSWMMYIDVDEFVYSPSWSNLTQPSKLLLPSMLPKLEEENNVAQISIPCYEFGPSNQKEHPTRGVIQGYNCRRKLENRHKSIVLLSAVDQSLLNVIHHFKLKPGYNVKKLNVLEMVVNHYKFQAWSEFKAKFRRRVSAYVVDWTRPSNLGSNDRTPGLGYSPVEPIGGRKNFVRYMIMD
;
A
#
# COMPACT_ATOMS: atom_id res chain seq x y z
N MET A 1 -17.15 -3.53 2.49
CA MET A 1 -16.29 -2.35 2.28
C MET A 1 -17.15 -1.13 2.53
N PRO A 2 -16.59 0.03 2.91
CA PRO A 2 -17.39 1.25 3.00
C PRO A 2 -18.20 1.52 1.73
N ASP A 3 -17.73 1.05 0.58
CA ASP A 3 -18.29 1.39 -0.73
C ASP A 3 -19.21 0.31 -1.36
N TRP A 4 -19.52 -0.78 -0.63
CA TRP A 4 -20.37 -1.89 -1.15
C TRP A 4 -19.95 -2.42 -2.53
N GLU A 5 -18.65 -2.45 -2.79
CA GLU A 5 -18.08 -2.93 -4.04
C GLU A 5 -17.83 -4.46 -4.01
N VAL A 6 -18.03 -5.09 -5.17
CA VAL A 6 -17.63 -6.46 -5.46
C VAL A 6 -16.58 -6.45 -6.57
N TYR A 7 -15.51 -7.21 -6.36
CA TYR A 7 -14.47 -7.40 -7.37
C TYR A 7 -14.63 -8.76 -8.02
N VAL A 8 -14.71 -8.74 -9.35
CA VAL A 8 -14.77 -9.93 -10.19
C VAL A 8 -13.41 -10.10 -10.85
N ILE A 9 -12.75 -11.22 -10.56
CA ILE A 9 -11.41 -11.55 -11.09
C ILE A 9 -11.59 -12.51 -12.26
N VAL A 10 -11.11 -12.14 -13.43
CA VAL A 10 -11.20 -12.97 -14.65
C VAL A 10 -9.83 -13.22 -15.25
N SER A 11 -9.66 -14.37 -15.89
CA SER A 11 -8.41 -14.77 -16.55
C SER A 11 -8.10 -13.99 -17.83
N GLN A 12 -9.10 -13.34 -18.44
CA GLN A 12 -8.92 -12.56 -19.67
C GLN A 12 -8.23 -11.21 -19.37
N THR A 13 -7.15 -10.92 -20.09
CA THR A 13 -6.31 -9.72 -19.91
C THR A 13 -6.74 -8.52 -20.78
N HIS A 14 -7.63 -8.75 -21.75
CA HIS A 14 -8.15 -7.75 -22.69
C HIS A 14 -9.68 -7.74 -22.65
N LEU A 15 -10.26 -6.82 -21.89
CA LEU A 15 -11.71 -6.62 -21.76
C LEU A 15 -12.16 -5.30 -22.43
N ARG A 16 -11.32 -4.73 -23.31
CA ARG A 16 -11.48 -3.33 -23.78
C ARG A 16 -12.68 -3.11 -24.71
N ASP A 17 -13.20 -4.15 -25.35
CA ASP A 17 -14.18 -3.99 -26.44
C ASP A 17 -15.59 -4.51 -26.12
N SER A 18 -15.86 -4.87 -24.86
CA SER A 18 -17.16 -5.41 -24.43
C SER A 18 -17.71 -4.67 -23.21
N ASN A 19 -18.96 -4.23 -23.27
CA ASN A 19 -19.67 -3.79 -22.07
C ASN A 19 -20.05 -5.00 -21.23
N PHE A 20 -19.50 -5.06 -20.02
CA PHE A 20 -19.77 -6.12 -19.05
C PHE A 20 -20.67 -5.63 -17.92
N TYR A 21 -21.49 -6.53 -17.38
CA TYR A 21 -22.39 -6.28 -16.26
C TYR A 21 -22.30 -7.42 -15.25
N CYS A 22 -22.40 -7.08 -13.96
CA CYS A 22 -22.60 -8.03 -12.89
C CYS A 22 -24.10 -8.25 -12.66
N VAL A 23 -24.57 -9.47 -12.85
CA VAL A 23 -25.93 -9.89 -12.51
C VAL A 23 -25.93 -10.55 -11.14
N PHE A 24 -26.80 -10.08 -10.25
CA PHE A 24 -26.90 -10.55 -8.87
C PHE A 24 -28.07 -11.53 -8.71
N TYR A 25 -28.05 -12.32 -7.63
CA TYR A 25 -29.10 -13.30 -7.34
C TYR A 25 -30.50 -12.69 -7.19
N THR A 26 -30.59 -11.37 -6.98
CA THR A 26 -31.83 -10.60 -6.91
C THR A 26 -32.40 -10.22 -8.29
N GLY A 27 -31.68 -10.55 -9.36
CA GLY A 27 -31.98 -10.12 -10.73
C GLY A 27 -31.55 -8.68 -11.04
N GLU A 28 -30.94 -7.98 -10.08
CA GLU A 28 -30.39 -6.65 -10.30
C GLU A 28 -29.06 -6.73 -11.05
N GLU A 29 -28.75 -5.69 -11.82
CA GLU A 29 -27.54 -5.60 -12.63
C GLU A 29 -26.75 -4.35 -12.22
N SER A 30 -25.41 -4.45 -12.24
CA SER A 30 -24.55 -3.27 -12.12
C SER A 30 -23.44 -3.29 -13.18
N PRO A 31 -23.06 -2.12 -13.75
CA PRO A 31 -21.95 -2.05 -14.69
C PRO A 31 -20.66 -2.61 -14.08
N ALA A 32 -19.95 -3.42 -14.86
CA ALA A 32 -18.64 -3.96 -14.46
C ALA A 32 -17.53 -3.09 -15.05
N VAL A 33 -16.91 -2.27 -14.21
CA VAL A 33 -15.88 -1.30 -14.60
C VAL A 33 -14.50 -1.89 -14.36
N PHE A 34 -13.58 -1.75 -15.33
CA PHE A 34 -12.20 -2.18 -15.13
C PHE A 34 -11.54 -1.42 -13.96
N ALA A 35 -10.98 -2.18 -13.01
CA ALA A 35 -10.34 -1.63 -11.83
C ALA A 35 -8.81 -1.79 -11.87
N GLY A 36 -8.29 -2.82 -12.52
CA GLY A 36 -6.86 -3.06 -12.59
C GLY A 36 -6.51 -4.49 -13.00
N LYS A 37 -5.24 -4.86 -12.85
CA LYS A 37 -4.70 -6.19 -13.17
C LYS A 37 -3.90 -6.74 -12.00
N LEU A 38 -4.12 -8.02 -11.68
CA LEU A 38 -3.21 -8.79 -10.83
C LEU A 38 -2.10 -9.36 -11.72
N PRO A 39 -0.80 -9.17 -11.40
CA PRO A 39 0.29 -9.56 -12.29
C PRO A 39 0.65 -11.06 -12.25
N PHE A 40 0.33 -11.78 -11.17
CA PHE A 40 0.83 -13.13 -10.93
C PHE A 40 -0.28 -14.12 -10.50
N PRO A 41 -0.89 -14.87 -11.44
CA PRO A 41 -0.85 -14.67 -12.88
C PRO A 41 -1.65 -13.43 -13.31
N ALA A 42 -1.38 -12.97 -14.53
CA ALA A 42 -2.07 -11.87 -15.18
C ALA A 42 -3.59 -12.12 -15.22
N ARG A 43 -4.34 -11.37 -14.43
CA ARG A 43 -5.81 -11.45 -14.36
C ARG A 43 -6.40 -10.06 -14.28
N SER A 44 -7.49 -9.81 -14.99
CA SER A 44 -8.18 -8.53 -14.92
C SER A 44 -9.13 -8.52 -13.72
N ILE A 45 -9.25 -7.36 -13.09
CA ILE A 45 -10.20 -7.10 -12.03
C ILE A 45 -11.25 -6.12 -12.57
N LEU A 46 -12.51 -6.53 -12.50
CA LEU A 46 -13.66 -5.68 -12.69
C LEU A 46 -14.31 -5.34 -11.35
N LYS A 47 -14.90 -4.16 -11.27
CA LYS A 47 -15.57 -3.63 -10.09
C LYS A 47 -17.04 -3.41 -10.39
N CYS A 48 -17.88 -3.92 -9.51
CA CYS A 48 -19.33 -3.83 -9.58
C CYS A 48 -19.89 -3.31 -8.26
N GLU A 49 -20.92 -2.46 -8.31
CA GLU A 49 -21.66 -2.07 -7.11
C GLU A 49 -22.58 -3.22 -6.67
N LEU A 50 -22.55 -3.60 -5.39
CA LEU A 50 -23.47 -4.58 -4.82
C LEU A 50 -24.85 -3.93 -4.63
N PRO A 51 -25.94 -4.39 -5.27
CA PRO A 51 -27.24 -3.75 -5.19
C PRO A 51 -27.87 -3.80 -3.80
N GLY A 52 -28.74 -2.82 -3.51
CA GLY A 52 -29.36 -2.66 -2.19
C GLY A 52 -30.13 -3.88 -1.67
N ARG A 53 -30.82 -4.64 -2.54
CA ARG A 53 -31.52 -5.86 -2.11
C ARG A 53 -30.54 -7.01 -1.86
N ALA A 54 -29.49 -7.13 -2.67
CA ALA A 54 -28.43 -8.11 -2.46
C ALA A 54 -27.64 -7.86 -1.15
N ARG A 55 -27.69 -6.63 -0.60
CA ARG A 55 -27.11 -6.29 0.71
C ARG A 55 -27.90 -6.84 1.91
N ARG A 56 -29.15 -7.27 1.72
CA ARG A 56 -30.09 -7.62 2.83
C ARG A 56 -30.00 -9.07 3.30
N SER A 57 -29.34 -9.95 2.56
CA SER A 57 -29.24 -11.37 2.90
C SER A 57 -27.79 -11.80 3.07
N LEU A 58 -27.54 -12.56 4.14
CA LEU A 58 -26.27 -13.26 4.37
C LEU A 58 -26.48 -14.78 4.17
N PRO A 59 -25.48 -15.49 3.63
CA PRO A 59 -24.21 -14.97 3.12
C PRO A 59 -24.41 -14.17 1.82
N PHE A 60 -23.52 -13.19 1.59
CA PHE A 60 -23.51 -12.49 0.30
C PHE A 60 -23.13 -13.48 -0.79
N LYS A 61 -23.71 -13.33 -1.98
CA LYS A 61 -23.49 -14.25 -3.09
C LYS A 61 -22.67 -13.60 -4.21
N GLN A 62 -21.86 -14.40 -4.90
CA GLN A 62 -21.05 -13.96 -6.02
C GLN A 62 -21.95 -13.54 -7.18
N PRO A 63 -21.74 -12.38 -7.82
CA PRO A 63 -22.44 -12.04 -9.05
C PRO A 63 -21.91 -12.87 -10.22
N MET A 64 -22.72 -12.99 -11.27
CA MET A 64 -22.26 -13.49 -12.56
C MET A 64 -21.83 -12.33 -13.44
N LEU A 65 -20.70 -12.48 -14.13
CA LEU A 65 -20.26 -11.52 -15.13
C LEU A 65 -20.83 -11.90 -16.49
N ILE A 66 -21.52 -10.95 -17.13
CA ILE A 66 -22.16 -11.14 -18.44
C ILE A 66 -21.68 -10.06 -19.40
N SER A 67 -21.48 -10.42 -20.66
CA SER A 67 -21.27 -9.46 -21.75
C SER A 67 -22.60 -9.06 -22.36
N SER A 68 -22.75 -7.78 -22.70
CA SER A 68 -23.89 -7.21 -23.47
C SER A 68 -24.26 -7.99 -24.75
N SER A 69 -23.32 -8.75 -25.31
CA SER A 69 -23.54 -9.59 -26.50
C SER A 69 -24.24 -10.93 -26.22
N ASN A 70 -24.43 -11.32 -24.95
CA ASN A 70 -24.84 -12.67 -24.57
C ASN A 70 -26.20 -12.65 -23.83
N ASN A 71 -27.28 -13.00 -24.53
CA ASN A 71 -28.63 -13.16 -23.96
C ASN A 71 -28.78 -14.52 -23.24
N ALA A 72 -27.99 -14.77 -22.20
CA ALA A 72 -28.12 -15.99 -21.41
C ALA A 72 -29.30 -15.87 -20.43
N SER A 73 -30.13 -16.91 -20.29
CA SER A 73 -31.14 -16.97 -19.22
C SER A 73 -30.50 -17.42 -17.91
N TYR A 74 -30.53 -16.56 -16.89
CA TYR A 74 -29.86 -16.79 -15.60
C TYR A 74 -30.78 -17.31 -14.48
N ARG A 75 -32.03 -17.65 -14.81
CA ARG A 75 -33.07 -18.01 -13.82
C ARG A 75 -32.72 -19.25 -12.97
N ASN A 76 -31.79 -20.11 -13.43
CA ASN A 76 -31.40 -21.35 -12.74
C ASN A 76 -29.92 -21.40 -12.33
N SER A 77 -29.18 -20.28 -12.39
CA SER A 77 -27.75 -20.28 -12.06
C SER A 77 -27.51 -20.38 -10.56
N ALA A 78 -26.50 -21.16 -10.16
CA ALA A 78 -26.03 -21.20 -8.78
C ALA A 78 -25.22 -19.93 -8.47
N PHE A 79 -25.55 -19.27 -7.36
CA PHE A 79 -24.83 -18.10 -6.86
C PHE A 79 -24.06 -18.50 -5.58
N PRO A 80 -22.79 -18.94 -5.69
CA PRO A 80 -22.00 -19.37 -4.54
C PRO A 80 -21.73 -18.22 -3.57
N GLU A 81 -21.27 -18.53 -2.36
CA GLU A 81 -20.92 -17.52 -1.36
C GLU A 81 -19.76 -16.63 -1.85
N LEU A 82 -19.94 -15.31 -1.67
CA LEU A 82 -18.96 -14.29 -2.00
C LEU A 82 -17.83 -14.29 -0.97
N LEU A 83 -16.61 -14.46 -1.47
CA LEU A 83 -15.40 -14.38 -0.66
C LEU A 83 -15.30 -13.03 0.05
N ARG A 84 -14.96 -13.07 1.34
CA ARG A 84 -14.92 -11.90 2.20
C ARG A 84 -13.48 -11.43 2.33
N TRP A 85 -13.19 -10.20 1.92
CA TRP A 85 -11.85 -9.61 2.05
C TRP A 85 -11.27 -9.70 3.47
N LYS A 86 -12.11 -9.71 4.52
CA LYS A 86 -11.68 -9.84 5.93
C LYS A 86 -11.05 -11.20 6.27
N PHE A 87 -11.17 -12.20 5.41
CA PHE A 87 -10.68 -13.56 5.59
C PHE A 87 -10.36 -14.16 4.21
N LEU A 88 -9.14 -13.92 3.72
CA LEU A 88 -8.73 -14.22 2.36
C LEU A 88 -7.19 -14.27 2.26
N VAL A 89 -6.66 -15.25 1.54
CA VAL A 89 -5.29 -15.20 0.99
C VAL A 89 -5.38 -14.41 -0.32
N TYR A 90 -4.87 -13.18 -0.29
CA TYR A 90 -5.16 -12.21 -1.34
C TYR A 90 -4.01 -12.01 -2.32
N ASP A 91 -2.77 -12.29 -1.91
CA ASP A 91 -1.62 -12.22 -2.79
C ASP A 91 -0.51 -13.19 -2.35
N SER A 92 0.47 -13.40 -3.23
CA SER A 92 1.64 -14.22 -2.95
C SER A 92 2.85 -13.79 -3.79
N ILE A 93 4.04 -13.89 -3.20
CA ILE A 93 5.31 -13.67 -3.89
C ILE A 93 6.27 -14.81 -3.57
N THR A 94 6.87 -15.39 -4.62
CA THR A 94 7.83 -16.49 -4.48
C THR A 94 9.25 -15.91 -4.45
N THR A 95 10.06 -16.39 -3.50
CA THR A 95 11.48 -16.08 -3.40
C THR A 95 12.31 -17.33 -3.75
N ASP A 96 13.63 -17.20 -3.77
CA ASP A 96 14.52 -18.35 -3.98
C ASP A 96 14.39 -19.42 -2.87
N ASN A 97 13.91 -19.05 -1.68
CA ASN A 97 13.94 -19.91 -0.49
C ASN A 97 12.55 -20.29 0.03
N ASP A 98 11.51 -19.52 -0.29
CA ASP A 98 10.17 -19.69 0.25
C ASP A 98 9.08 -19.05 -0.60
N VAL A 99 7.83 -19.32 -0.22
CA VAL A 99 6.64 -18.68 -0.79
C VAL A 99 6.02 -17.81 0.28
N VAL A 100 5.92 -16.51 0.03
CA VAL A 100 5.33 -15.56 0.96
C VAL A 100 3.88 -15.30 0.57
N LEU A 101 2.96 -15.57 1.48
CA LEU A 101 1.53 -15.36 1.33
C LEU A 101 1.07 -14.15 2.13
N PHE A 102 0.19 -13.36 1.54
CA PHE A 102 -0.47 -12.25 2.20
C PHE A 102 -1.90 -12.63 2.57
N VAL A 103 -2.15 -12.71 3.87
CA VAL A 103 -3.37 -13.33 4.42
C VAL A 103 -4.05 -12.40 5.40
N LYS A 104 -5.30 -12.07 5.10
CA LYS A 104 -6.14 -11.25 5.96
C LYS A 104 -6.97 -12.12 6.90
N GLY A 105 -7.15 -11.66 8.13
CA GLY A 105 -8.11 -12.23 9.08
C GLY A 105 -7.56 -13.24 10.08
N LEU A 106 -6.30 -13.68 9.96
CA LEU A 106 -5.68 -14.61 10.91
C LEU A 106 -5.03 -13.89 12.11
N ASN A 107 -4.19 -12.89 11.86
CA ASN A 107 -3.48 -12.11 12.90
C ASN A 107 -4.08 -10.69 13.02
N LYS A 108 -5.26 -10.58 13.65
CA LYS A 108 -6.05 -9.33 13.67
C LYS A 108 -5.51 -8.24 14.61
N ARG A 109 -4.69 -8.60 15.60
CA ARG A 109 -4.24 -7.67 16.65
C ARG A 109 -2.77 -7.33 16.45
N ARG A 110 -2.44 -6.03 16.51
CA ARG A 110 -1.05 -5.57 16.44
C ARG A 110 -0.26 -6.19 17.60
N GLY A 111 0.92 -6.73 17.31
CA GLY A 111 1.79 -7.36 18.32
C GLY A 111 1.37 -8.76 18.78
N SER A 112 0.30 -9.34 18.21
CA SER A 112 -0.15 -10.70 18.52
C SER A 112 -0.34 -11.48 17.23
N SER A 113 0.66 -12.29 16.89
CA SER A 113 0.62 -13.21 15.74
C SER A 113 0.55 -14.64 16.25
N ARG A 114 -0.28 -15.46 15.59
CA ARG A 114 -0.41 -16.89 15.87
C ARG A 114 0.85 -17.64 15.44
N GLY A 115 1.16 -18.73 16.14
CA GLY A 115 2.35 -19.52 15.91
C GLY A 115 2.34 -20.19 14.53
N PRO A 116 3.49 -20.34 13.86
CA PRO A 116 3.55 -20.97 12.54
C PRO A 116 3.07 -22.43 12.54
N THR A 117 3.23 -23.16 13.63
CA THR A 117 2.78 -24.56 13.78
C THR A 117 1.26 -24.73 13.82
N GLU A 118 0.50 -23.63 13.96
CA GLU A 118 -0.96 -23.63 13.88
C GLU A 118 -1.47 -23.66 12.43
N PHE A 119 -0.58 -23.67 11.45
CA PHE A 119 -0.91 -23.50 10.04
C PHE A 119 -0.11 -24.43 9.12
N ASN A 120 -0.76 -24.86 8.04
CA ASN A 120 -0.11 -25.45 6.87
C ASN A 120 -0.34 -24.56 5.65
N CYS A 121 0.63 -24.47 4.75
CA CYS A 121 0.39 -23.93 3.43
C CYS A 121 -0.12 -25.03 2.51
N ILE A 122 -1.14 -24.73 1.70
CA ILE A 122 -1.72 -25.66 0.74
C ILE A 122 -1.41 -25.15 -0.67
N PHE A 123 -0.79 -25.99 -1.49
CA PHE A 123 -0.56 -25.77 -2.91
C PHE A 123 -1.46 -26.70 -3.72
N GLY A 124 -2.32 -26.12 -4.56
CA GLY A 124 -3.40 -26.83 -5.22
C GLY A 124 -4.39 -27.39 -4.19
N ASP A 125 -4.89 -28.60 -4.42
CA ASP A 125 -5.82 -29.27 -3.50
C ASP A 125 -5.15 -30.37 -2.65
N ALA A 126 -3.83 -30.57 -2.79
CA ALA A 126 -3.17 -31.77 -2.27
C ALA A 126 -1.93 -31.50 -1.42
N VAL A 127 -1.04 -30.59 -1.83
CA VAL A 127 0.29 -30.49 -1.24
C VAL A 127 0.31 -29.55 -0.05
N ARG A 128 0.64 -30.10 1.13
CA ARG A 128 0.79 -29.35 2.37
C ARG A 128 2.26 -29.14 2.70
N THR A 129 2.64 -27.91 3.01
CA THR A 129 3.98 -27.60 3.53
C THR A 129 3.90 -26.78 4.80
N ALA A 130 4.98 -26.79 5.58
CA ALA A 130 5.04 -26.05 6.83
C ALA A 130 5.05 -24.54 6.60
N VAL A 131 4.29 -23.81 7.41
CA VAL A 131 4.51 -22.38 7.61
C VAL A 131 5.77 -22.22 8.47
N ILE A 132 6.72 -21.39 8.02
CA ILE A 132 7.98 -21.10 8.72
C ILE A 132 7.90 -19.78 9.52
N SER A 133 7.00 -18.87 9.14
CA SER A 133 6.78 -17.60 9.83
C SER A 133 5.34 -17.13 9.63
N SER A 134 4.74 -16.57 10.69
CA SER A 134 3.40 -15.98 10.70
C SER A 134 3.49 -14.67 11.48
N VAL A 135 3.52 -13.54 10.79
CA VAL A 135 3.70 -12.21 11.38
C VAL A 135 2.81 -11.20 10.65
N GLN A 136 1.93 -10.51 11.37
CA GLN A 136 0.93 -9.62 10.76
C GLN A 136 0.16 -10.37 9.66
N GLU A 137 0.00 -9.79 8.48
CA GLU A 137 -0.63 -10.45 7.32
C GLU A 137 0.37 -11.23 6.46
N VAL A 138 1.62 -11.41 6.91
CA VAL A 138 2.69 -12.06 6.15
C VAL A 138 2.91 -13.47 6.71
N PHE A 139 2.76 -14.45 5.83
CA PHE A 139 3.00 -15.86 6.12
C PHE A 139 4.05 -16.39 5.16
N ARG A 140 5.07 -17.07 5.68
CA ARG A 140 6.12 -17.67 4.86
C ARG A 140 5.96 -19.18 4.87
N CYS A 141 5.93 -19.79 3.69
CA CYS A 141 5.74 -21.20 3.48
C CYS A 141 7.03 -21.84 2.98
N LYS A 142 7.36 -23.03 3.48
CA LYS A 142 8.36 -23.86 2.82
C LYS A 142 7.90 -24.15 1.38
N PRO A 143 8.77 -24.05 0.36
CA PRO A 143 8.39 -24.40 -1.00
C PRO A 143 7.96 -25.88 -1.08
N PRO A 144 6.98 -26.21 -1.93
CA PRO A 144 6.64 -27.60 -2.20
C PRO A 144 7.84 -28.34 -2.84
N PRO A 145 8.15 -29.57 -2.40
CA PRO A 145 9.19 -30.39 -3.05
C PRO A 145 8.77 -30.68 -4.51
N ASP A 146 9.74 -30.59 -5.43
CA ASP A 146 9.60 -30.97 -6.85
C ASP A 146 8.46 -30.31 -7.64
N PHE A 147 7.98 -29.14 -7.21
CA PHE A 147 7.01 -28.34 -7.96
C PHE A 147 7.68 -27.63 -9.15
N ALA A 148 8.15 -28.42 -10.12
CA ALA A 148 8.65 -27.97 -11.42
C ALA A 148 7.50 -27.56 -12.38
N GLY A 149 6.34 -27.20 -11.83
CA GLY A 149 5.17 -26.79 -12.61
C GLY A 149 5.39 -25.39 -13.18
N LYS A 150 5.35 -25.27 -14.51
CA LYS A 150 5.30 -23.96 -15.19
C LYS A 150 3.97 -23.23 -14.95
N GLU A 151 2.93 -23.97 -14.56
CA GLU A 151 1.57 -23.45 -14.44
C GLU A 151 1.29 -22.79 -13.07
N PRO A 152 0.60 -21.64 -13.07
CA PRO A 152 0.15 -21.02 -11.83
C PRO A 152 -0.72 -21.98 -11.00
N THR A 153 -0.35 -22.17 -9.74
CA THR A 153 -1.05 -23.09 -8.83
C THR A 153 -1.70 -22.30 -7.71
N LYS A 154 -3.00 -22.52 -7.42
CA LYS A 154 -3.65 -21.86 -6.29
C LYS A 154 -2.92 -22.18 -5.00
N VAL A 155 -2.72 -21.17 -4.16
CA VAL A 155 -2.04 -21.35 -2.87
C VAL A 155 -2.88 -20.76 -1.75
N SER A 156 -2.98 -21.48 -0.64
CA SER A 156 -3.73 -21.03 0.53
C SER A 156 -3.10 -21.44 1.86
N ILE A 157 -3.77 -21.10 2.96
CA ILE A 157 -3.43 -21.51 4.32
C ILE A 157 -4.55 -22.36 4.91
N GLU A 158 -4.17 -23.47 5.53
CA GLU A 158 -4.98 -24.30 6.41
C GLU A 158 -4.73 -23.89 7.85
N ILE A 159 -5.79 -23.68 8.63
CA ILE A 159 -5.71 -23.59 10.08
C ILE A 159 -5.79 -25.01 10.63
N VAL A 160 -4.71 -25.45 11.29
CA VAL A 160 -4.63 -26.78 11.90
C VAL A 160 -5.53 -26.85 13.13
N GLY A 161 -6.27 -27.94 13.26
CA GLY A 161 -7.14 -28.20 14.40
C GLY A 161 -8.01 -29.44 14.17
N PRO A 162 -8.90 -29.78 15.12
CA PRO A 162 -9.81 -30.91 15.00
C PRO A 162 -10.71 -30.83 13.76
N THR A 163 -11.05 -29.61 13.36
CA THR A 163 -11.78 -29.27 12.13
C THR A 163 -10.94 -28.30 11.30
N PRO A 164 -10.05 -28.82 10.41
CA PRO A 164 -9.19 -27.98 9.60
C PRO A 164 -10.00 -26.99 8.76
N LEU A 165 -9.59 -25.72 8.78
CA LEU A 165 -10.25 -24.66 8.01
C LEU A 165 -9.27 -24.10 6.97
N VAL A 166 -9.60 -24.25 5.69
CA VAL A 166 -8.85 -23.64 4.59
C VAL A 166 -9.35 -22.22 4.38
N VAL A 167 -8.44 -21.25 4.44
CA VAL A 167 -8.74 -19.86 4.10
C VAL A 167 -9.07 -19.80 2.60
N PRO A 168 -10.12 -19.09 2.17
CA PRO A 168 -10.33 -18.87 0.74
C PRO A 168 -9.15 -18.12 0.11
N THR A 169 -8.86 -18.38 -1.17
CA THR A 169 -7.71 -17.77 -1.84
C THR A 169 -8.04 -17.24 -3.22
N VAL A 170 -7.42 -16.10 -3.55
CA VAL A 170 -7.26 -15.60 -4.92
C VAL A 170 -5.79 -15.53 -5.34
N ALA A 171 -4.88 -15.99 -4.48
CA ALA A 171 -3.44 -16.00 -4.69
C ALA A 171 -2.99 -17.28 -5.41
N TYR A 172 -1.86 -17.16 -6.11
CA TYR A 172 -1.28 -18.24 -6.89
C TYR A 172 0.22 -18.32 -6.66
N TYR A 173 0.68 -19.51 -6.31
CA TYR A 173 2.07 -19.85 -6.44
C TYR A 173 2.49 -19.81 -7.92
N MET A 174 3.56 -19.09 -8.18
CA MET A 174 4.29 -19.11 -9.44
C MET A 174 5.75 -19.43 -9.16
N PRO A 175 6.42 -20.23 -10.01
CA PRO A 175 7.85 -20.48 -9.85
C PRO A 175 8.64 -19.16 -9.96
N PRO A 176 9.80 -19.05 -9.25
CA PRO A 176 10.61 -17.86 -9.30
C PRO A 176 11.01 -17.53 -10.74
N ARG A 177 10.78 -16.29 -11.18
CA ARG A 177 11.31 -15.79 -12.45
C ARG A 177 12.61 -15.05 -12.18
N LYS A 178 13.72 -15.54 -12.70
CA LYS A 178 14.97 -14.76 -12.76
C LYS A 178 14.79 -13.63 -13.76
N ILE A 179 14.55 -12.41 -13.28
CA ILE A 179 14.56 -11.22 -14.11
C ILE A 179 16.03 -10.85 -14.35
N SER A 180 16.41 -10.56 -15.59
CA SER A 180 17.76 -10.12 -15.94
C SER A 180 18.13 -8.86 -15.15
N ASN A 181 19.25 -8.90 -14.42
CA ASN A 181 19.72 -7.86 -13.51
C ASN A 181 19.85 -6.49 -14.23
N PRO A 182 18.93 -5.54 -14.00
CA PRO A 182 19.24 -4.14 -14.26
C PRO A 182 20.24 -3.69 -13.20
N GLN A 183 21.02 -2.64 -13.48
CA GLN A 183 21.85 -2.00 -12.45
C GLN A 183 20.97 -1.67 -11.23
N LYS A 184 21.42 -2.17 -10.06
CA LYS A 184 20.71 -2.00 -8.79
C LYS A 184 20.81 -0.54 -8.36
N ALA A 185 19.65 0.12 -8.22
CA ALA A 185 19.61 1.49 -7.73
C ALA A 185 20.13 1.57 -6.30
N LYS A 186 20.87 2.63 -5.98
CA LYS A 186 21.35 2.87 -4.62
C LYS A 186 20.18 3.23 -3.71
N LEU A 187 19.30 4.13 -4.15
CA LEU A 187 18.16 4.61 -3.38
C LEU A 187 16.87 4.60 -4.20
N CYS A 188 15.85 3.97 -3.64
CA CYS A 188 14.49 3.96 -4.17
C CYS A 188 13.51 4.58 -3.15
N ALA A 189 12.31 4.95 -3.60
CA ALA A 189 11.20 5.33 -2.73
C ALA A 189 10.01 4.40 -2.95
N CYS A 190 9.34 4.02 -1.85
CA CYS A 190 8.16 3.17 -1.86
C CYS A 190 7.06 3.80 -1.02
N THR A 191 5.84 3.83 -1.57
CA THR A 191 4.67 4.35 -0.86
C THR A 191 3.37 3.71 -1.34
N MET A 192 2.30 3.87 -0.56
CA MET A 192 0.95 3.41 -0.93
C MET A 192 0.09 4.63 -1.24
N VAL A 193 -0.55 4.62 -2.40
CA VAL A 193 -1.25 5.79 -2.95
C VAL A 193 -2.72 5.51 -3.18
N TYR A 194 -3.52 6.57 -3.07
CA TYR A 194 -4.92 6.59 -3.48
C TYR A 194 -5.30 8.02 -3.83
N ASN A 195 -5.65 8.26 -5.09
CA ASN A 195 -6.03 9.58 -5.63
C ASN A 195 -4.99 10.68 -5.36
N VAL A 196 -3.78 10.48 -5.87
CA VAL A 196 -2.64 11.38 -5.62
C VAL A 196 -2.05 12.02 -6.89
N ALA A 197 -2.72 11.89 -8.04
CA ALA A 197 -2.20 12.35 -9.34
C ALA A 197 -1.67 13.79 -9.29
N LYS A 198 -2.42 14.68 -8.63
CA LYS A 198 -2.07 16.10 -8.46
C LYS A 198 -0.76 16.37 -7.70
N LEU A 199 -0.31 15.44 -6.83
CA LEU A 199 0.88 15.61 -5.99
C LEU A 199 2.10 14.87 -6.55
N LEU A 200 1.85 13.83 -7.35
CA LEU A 200 2.88 12.86 -7.71
C LEU A 200 4.04 13.51 -8.49
N ARG A 201 3.72 14.41 -9.43
CA ARG A 201 4.74 15.06 -10.27
C ARG A 201 5.75 15.85 -9.45
N GLU A 202 5.29 16.74 -8.57
CA GLU A 202 6.17 17.53 -7.68
C GLU A 202 7.04 16.61 -6.82
N TRP A 203 6.43 15.56 -6.26
CA TRP A 203 7.11 14.60 -5.40
C TRP A 203 8.21 13.81 -6.13
N VAL A 204 7.94 13.29 -7.33
CA VAL A 204 8.91 12.55 -8.15
C VAL A 204 10.06 13.46 -8.61
N LEU A 205 9.74 14.64 -9.13
CA LEU A 205 10.74 15.60 -9.59
C LEU A 205 11.68 16.02 -8.45
N TYR A 206 11.13 16.38 -7.29
CA TYR A 206 11.91 16.79 -6.13
C TYR A 206 12.86 15.68 -5.67
N HIS A 207 12.31 14.50 -5.39
CA HIS A 207 13.10 13.40 -4.83
C HIS A 207 14.11 12.84 -5.84
N SER A 208 13.81 12.88 -7.14
CA SER A 208 14.77 12.52 -8.18
C SER A 208 15.97 13.46 -8.23
N ARG A 209 15.74 14.78 -8.04
CA ARG A 209 16.81 15.79 -8.03
C ARG A 209 17.76 15.68 -6.85
N ILE A 210 17.32 15.09 -5.73
CA ILE A 210 18.17 14.85 -4.56
C ILE A 210 18.72 13.42 -4.46
N GLY A 211 18.42 12.55 -5.44
CA GLY A 211 19.10 11.25 -5.59
C GLY A 211 18.24 9.99 -5.44
N VAL A 212 16.91 10.09 -5.43
CA VAL A 212 16.05 8.91 -5.58
C VAL A 212 16.03 8.48 -7.04
N GLU A 213 16.36 7.22 -7.30
CA GLU A 213 16.52 6.69 -8.66
C GLU A 213 15.28 5.95 -9.18
N LYS A 214 14.51 5.30 -8.28
CA LYS A 214 13.30 4.54 -8.65
C LYS A 214 12.17 4.78 -7.67
N PHE A 215 10.94 4.81 -8.18
CA PHE A 215 9.73 5.03 -7.41
C PHE A 215 8.78 3.84 -7.57
N ILE A 216 8.36 3.25 -6.46
CA ILE A 216 7.43 2.12 -6.43
C ILE A 216 6.16 2.54 -5.70
N LEU A 217 5.07 2.67 -6.45
CA LEU A 217 3.78 3.14 -5.97
C LEU A 217 2.80 1.96 -5.84
N TYR A 218 2.40 1.63 -4.62
CA TYR A 218 1.33 0.67 -4.36
C TYR A 218 -0.01 1.38 -4.52
N ASP A 219 -0.65 1.25 -5.68
CA ASP A 219 -1.90 1.92 -5.97
C ASP A 219 -3.09 1.17 -5.36
N ASN A 220 -3.77 1.80 -4.40
CA ASN A 220 -4.93 1.25 -3.69
C ASN A 220 -6.25 1.47 -4.43
N GLY A 221 -6.23 1.42 -5.76
CA GLY A 221 -7.40 1.60 -6.62
C GLY A 221 -7.77 3.06 -6.81
N SER A 222 -6.78 3.88 -7.21
CA SER A 222 -7.01 5.28 -7.54
C SER A 222 -8.03 5.42 -8.68
N GLY A 223 -8.86 6.46 -8.60
CA GLY A 223 -9.87 6.83 -9.58
C GLY A 223 -9.67 8.23 -10.15
N ASP A 224 -8.52 8.85 -9.89
CA ASP A 224 -8.04 10.05 -10.58
C ASP A 224 -7.06 9.69 -11.71
N ASP A 225 -6.43 10.70 -12.31
CA ASP A 225 -5.54 10.54 -13.48
C ASP A 225 -4.14 10.00 -13.14
N LEU A 226 -4.02 9.17 -12.10
CA LEU A 226 -2.73 8.63 -11.64
C LEU A 226 -1.98 7.91 -12.76
N ALA A 227 -2.68 7.11 -13.56
CA ALA A 227 -2.09 6.35 -14.65
C ALA A 227 -1.45 7.27 -15.71
N THR A 228 -2.16 8.33 -16.10
CA THR A 228 -1.69 9.35 -17.05
C THR A 228 -0.44 10.05 -16.53
N VAL A 229 -0.46 10.52 -15.28
CA VAL A 229 0.70 11.21 -14.68
C VAL A 229 1.92 10.28 -14.58
N VAL A 230 1.72 8.99 -14.29
CA VAL A 230 2.81 8.01 -14.28
C VAL A 230 3.37 7.79 -15.68
N GLU A 231 2.53 7.68 -16.70
CA GLU A 231 2.94 7.54 -18.10
C GLU A 231 3.79 8.74 -18.55
N GLU A 232 3.32 9.96 -18.31
CA GLU A 232 4.06 11.20 -18.61
C GLU A 232 5.43 11.23 -17.90
N LEU A 233 5.51 10.88 -16.62
CA LEU A 233 6.78 10.83 -15.89
C LEU A 233 7.74 9.78 -16.47
N VAL A 234 7.23 8.62 -16.89
CA VAL A 234 8.04 7.57 -17.52
C VAL A 234 8.56 8.03 -18.88
N GLU A 235 7.74 8.69 -19.68
CA GLU A 235 8.13 9.29 -20.97
C GLU A 235 9.22 10.36 -20.80
N GLU A 236 9.18 11.12 -19.69
CA GLU A 236 10.21 12.09 -19.31
C GLU A 236 11.51 11.45 -18.77
N GLY A 237 11.55 10.11 -18.63
CA GLY A 237 12.74 9.36 -18.24
C GLY A 237 12.86 9.08 -16.73
N TYR A 238 11.79 9.26 -15.94
CA TYR A 238 11.76 8.86 -14.53
C TYR A 238 11.39 7.37 -14.40
N ASP A 239 12.10 6.60 -13.55
CA ASP A 239 11.75 5.20 -13.27
C ASP A 239 10.64 5.13 -12.20
N VAL A 240 9.40 5.26 -12.65
CA VAL A 240 8.19 5.18 -11.81
C VAL A 240 7.40 3.92 -12.16
N LYS A 241 7.11 3.09 -11.17
CA LYS A 241 6.35 1.85 -11.33
C LYS A 241 5.16 1.83 -10.38
N THR A 242 3.99 1.50 -10.91
CA THR A 242 2.80 1.22 -10.12
C THR A 242 2.66 -0.29 -9.91
N HIS A 243 2.29 -0.67 -8.69
CA HIS A 243 1.87 -2.02 -8.33
C HIS A 243 0.43 -1.94 -7.84
N PHE A 244 -0.49 -2.59 -8.56
CA PHE A 244 -1.89 -2.55 -8.21
C PHE A 244 -2.15 -3.32 -6.91
N TRP A 245 -2.56 -2.61 -5.86
CA TRP A 245 -2.70 -3.15 -4.50
C TRP A 245 -4.05 -2.77 -3.90
N LEU A 246 -5.11 -3.39 -4.41
CA LEU A 246 -6.49 -3.03 -4.09
C LEU A 246 -6.98 -3.49 -2.70
N TRP A 247 -6.11 -4.14 -1.93
CA TRP A 247 -6.46 -4.74 -0.65
C TRP A 247 -6.70 -3.65 0.42
N PRO A 248 -7.83 -3.67 1.14
CA PRO A 248 -8.13 -2.63 2.13
C PRO A 248 -7.34 -2.84 3.42
N LYS A 249 -6.80 -1.74 3.97
CA LYS A 249 -6.12 -1.76 5.27
C LYS A 249 -4.94 -2.75 5.29
N THR A 250 -4.01 -2.59 4.34
CA THR A 250 -2.89 -3.51 4.09
C THR A 250 -1.59 -2.77 3.80
N GLN A 251 -1.41 -1.55 4.33
CA GLN A 251 -0.19 -0.77 4.08
C GLN A 251 1.07 -1.52 4.54
N GLU A 252 1.05 -2.10 5.74
CA GLU A 252 2.16 -2.87 6.29
C GLU A 252 2.49 -4.10 5.42
N ALA A 253 1.46 -4.74 4.87
CA ALA A 253 1.62 -5.87 3.96
C ALA A 253 2.16 -5.45 2.58
N GLY A 254 1.67 -4.34 2.02
CA GLY A 254 2.19 -3.78 0.77
C GLY A 254 3.66 -3.38 0.87
N PHE A 255 4.08 -2.82 2.01
CA PHE A 255 5.49 -2.52 2.26
C PHE A 255 6.33 -3.79 2.46
N SER A 256 5.79 -4.83 3.11
CA SER A 256 6.44 -6.13 3.18
C SER A 256 6.62 -6.77 1.80
N HIS A 257 5.61 -6.68 0.94
CA HIS A 257 5.70 -7.07 -0.46
C HIS A 257 6.78 -6.25 -1.19
N GLY A 258 6.83 -4.93 -0.97
CA GLY A 258 7.83 -4.03 -1.53
C GLY A 258 9.26 -4.38 -1.20
N VAL A 259 9.55 -4.80 0.05
CA VAL A 259 10.89 -5.28 0.44
C VAL A 259 11.32 -6.47 -0.41
N ILE A 260 10.44 -7.45 -0.62
CA ILE A 260 10.77 -8.64 -1.42
C ILE A 260 10.88 -8.26 -2.90
N PHE A 261 9.87 -7.58 -3.43
CA PHE A 261 9.76 -7.23 -4.85
C PHE A 261 10.93 -6.37 -5.34
N ALA A 262 11.39 -5.42 -4.51
CA ALA A 262 12.44 -4.48 -4.88
C ALA A 262 13.86 -4.92 -4.48
N LYS A 263 14.01 -6.08 -3.81
CA LYS A 263 15.27 -6.52 -3.18
C LYS A 263 16.46 -6.54 -4.15
N ASP A 264 16.21 -6.93 -5.39
CA ASP A 264 17.26 -7.07 -6.40
C ASP A 264 17.44 -5.79 -7.24
N SER A 265 16.44 -4.91 -7.27
CA SER A 265 16.48 -3.67 -8.04
C SER A 265 16.89 -2.43 -7.24
N CYS A 266 16.83 -2.49 -5.90
CA CYS A 266 17.04 -1.38 -4.97
C CYS A 266 17.91 -1.81 -3.78
N SER A 267 18.87 -0.96 -3.38
CA SER A 267 19.68 -1.20 -2.17
C SER A 267 19.01 -0.65 -0.93
N TRP A 268 18.83 0.67 -0.90
CA TRP A 268 18.08 1.37 0.15
C TRP A 268 16.69 1.74 -0.35
N MET A 269 15.73 1.75 0.56
CA MET A 269 14.35 2.13 0.28
C MET A 269 13.87 3.17 1.28
N MET A 270 13.38 4.28 0.77
CA MET A 270 12.73 5.35 1.52
C MET A 270 11.22 5.10 1.60
N TYR A 271 10.66 5.14 2.80
CA TYR A 271 9.23 4.94 3.07
C TYR A 271 8.59 6.25 3.57
N ILE A 272 8.17 7.08 2.62
CA ILE A 272 7.48 8.36 2.85
C ILE A 272 6.24 8.46 1.97
N ASP A 273 5.27 9.27 2.38
CA ASP A 273 4.04 9.54 1.63
C ASP A 273 4.30 10.61 0.55
N VAL A 274 3.42 10.68 -0.46
CA VAL A 274 3.56 11.60 -1.61
C VAL A 274 3.44 13.08 -1.27
N ASP A 275 2.95 13.40 -0.07
CA ASP A 275 2.87 14.75 0.49
C ASP A 275 4.00 15.01 1.51
N GLU A 276 5.08 14.25 1.44
CA GLU A 276 6.21 14.33 2.35
C GLU A 276 7.52 14.52 1.60
N PHE A 277 8.34 15.47 2.06
CA PHE A 277 9.54 15.91 1.36
C PHE A 277 10.74 15.92 2.30
N VAL A 278 11.78 15.17 1.94
CA VAL A 278 13.03 15.11 2.72
C VAL A 278 13.84 16.37 2.50
N TYR A 279 14.30 17.00 3.58
CA TYR A 279 15.16 18.17 3.55
C TYR A 279 16.31 18.03 4.55
N SER A 280 17.49 18.56 4.22
CA SER A 280 18.58 18.77 5.18
C SER A 280 18.97 20.25 5.22
N PRO A 281 19.14 20.85 6.41
CA PRO A 281 19.68 22.21 6.55
C PRO A 281 21.05 22.40 5.88
N SER A 282 21.85 21.33 5.73
CA SER A 282 23.13 21.36 5.01
C SER A 282 23.00 21.73 3.53
N TRP A 283 21.79 21.62 2.96
CA TRP A 283 21.51 21.95 1.57
C TRP A 283 21.17 23.43 1.34
N SER A 284 21.00 24.22 2.42
CA SER A 284 20.51 25.61 2.36
C SER A 284 21.33 26.55 1.47
N ASN A 285 22.64 26.33 1.38
CA ASN A 285 23.56 27.17 0.60
C ASN A 285 23.83 26.64 -0.82
N LEU A 286 23.13 25.58 -1.25
CA LEU A 286 23.31 25.02 -2.57
C LEU A 286 22.55 25.85 -3.62
N THR A 287 23.24 26.22 -4.69
CA THR A 287 22.65 26.93 -5.83
C THR A 287 21.95 25.98 -6.81
N GLN A 288 22.31 24.70 -6.80
CA GLN A 288 21.74 23.65 -7.65
C GLN A 288 21.63 22.32 -6.87
N PRO A 289 20.58 21.52 -7.12
CA PRO A 289 20.45 20.21 -6.52
C PRO A 289 21.47 19.21 -7.11
N SER A 290 21.80 18.17 -6.37
CA SER A 290 22.66 17.08 -6.81
C SER A 290 22.02 15.72 -6.50
N LYS A 291 22.15 14.77 -7.43
CA LYS A 291 21.72 13.38 -7.24
C LYS A 291 22.51 12.65 -6.13
N LEU A 292 23.55 13.26 -5.60
CA LEU A 292 24.32 12.71 -4.48
C LEU A 292 23.83 13.19 -3.11
N LEU A 293 22.95 14.19 -3.02
CA LEU A 293 22.57 14.82 -1.75
C LEU A 293 22.01 13.83 -0.72
N LEU A 294 20.97 13.10 -1.08
CA LEU A 294 20.36 12.13 -0.18
C LEU A 294 21.21 10.85 -0.10
N PRO A 295 21.75 10.28 -1.20
CA PRO A 295 22.63 9.12 -1.13
C PRO A 295 23.89 9.30 -0.27
N SER A 296 24.50 10.50 -0.22
CA SER A 296 25.69 10.75 0.60
C SER A 296 25.39 10.78 2.10
N MET A 297 24.13 10.90 2.49
CA MET A 297 23.68 10.83 3.88
C MET A 297 23.32 9.40 4.31
N LEU A 298 23.38 8.43 3.40
CA LEU A 298 23.11 7.04 3.72
C LEU A 298 24.32 6.39 4.42
N PRO A 299 24.09 5.63 5.50
CA PRO A 299 25.18 5.02 6.23
C PRO A 299 25.99 4.03 5.40
N LYS A 300 27.29 4.00 5.67
CA LYS A 300 28.18 2.92 5.21
C LYS A 300 28.32 1.90 6.33
N LEU A 301 27.95 0.64 6.07
CA LEU A 301 27.83 -0.40 7.09
C LEU A 301 29.09 -0.58 7.95
N GLU A 302 30.26 -0.64 7.32
CA GLU A 302 31.54 -0.88 7.98
C GLU A 302 32.01 0.32 8.81
N GLU A 303 31.67 1.54 8.37
CA GLU A 303 32.10 2.79 9.03
C GLU A 303 31.13 3.21 10.16
N GLU A 304 29.87 2.79 10.09
CA GLU A 304 28.80 3.28 10.98
C GLU A 304 28.13 2.16 11.77
N ASN A 305 28.91 1.27 12.39
CA ASN A 305 28.41 0.28 13.34
C ASN A 305 27.19 -0.51 12.82
N ASN A 306 27.23 -0.96 11.56
CA ASN A 306 26.14 -1.68 10.91
C ASN A 306 24.78 -0.97 10.95
N VAL A 307 24.74 0.37 10.88
CA VAL A 307 23.46 1.09 10.74
C VAL A 307 22.85 0.76 9.38
N ALA A 308 21.65 0.17 9.42
CA ALA A 308 20.92 -0.26 8.22
C ALA A 308 19.52 0.37 8.11
N GLN A 309 19.16 1.25 9.05
CA GLN A 309 17.95 2.04 8.97
C GLN A 309 18.19 3.41 9.61
N ILE A 310 17.77 4.46 8.93
CA ILE A 310 17.73 5.81 9.49
C ILE A 310 16.29 6.21 9.76
N SER A 311 16.07 6.81 10.93
CA SER A 311 14.78 7.37 11.35
C SER A 311 14.87 8.89 11.27
N ILE A 312 14.04 9.50 10.44
CA ILE A 312 14.07 10.92 10.11
C ILE A 312 12.90 11.61 10.83
N PRO A 313 13.13 12.63 11.69
CA PRO A 313 12.05 13.37 12.34
C PRO A 313 11.21 14.13 11.31
N CYS A 314 9.98 14.47 11.69
CA CYS A 314 9.01 15.04 10.76
C CYS A 314 8.33 16.30 11.32
N TYR A 315 8.22 17.34 10.50
CA TYR A 315 7.36 18.49 10.77
C TYR A 315 6.06 18.39 9.99
N GLU A 316 4.96 18.80 10.62
CA GLU A 316 3.65 18.83 9.97
C GLU A 316 3.33 20.25 9.48
N PHE A 317 3.12 20.40 8.18
CA PHE A 317 2.78 21.65 7.50
C PHE A 317 1.27 21.85 7.38
N GLY A 318 0.92 23.13 7.35
CA GLY A 318 -0.44 23.66 7.33
C GLY A 318 -0.85 24.29 6.02
N PRO A 319 -2.11 24.74 5.93
CA PRO A 319 -2.65 25.25 4.68
C PRO A 319 -2.11 26.65 4.37
N SER A 320 -1.42 27.33 5.28
CA SER A 320 -0.74 28.61 4.98
C SER A 320 -1.68 29.67 4.39
N ASN A 321 -2.89 29.76 4.93
CA ASN A 321 -4.02 30.58 4.44
C ASN A 321 -4.52 30.24 3.02
N GLN A 322 -3.98 29.21 2.38
CA GLN A 322 -4.45 28.72 1.09
C GLN A 322 -5.84 28.12 1.23
N LYS A 323 -6.68 28.46 0.25
CA LYS A 323 -8.08 28.03 0.18
C LYS A 323 -8.26 26.79 -0.68
N GLU A 324 -7.31 26.52 -1.56
CA GLU A 324 -7.30 25.49 -2.59
C GLU A 324 -5.88 24.92 -2.71
N HIS A 325 -5.69 23.91 -3.57
CA HIS A 325 -4.36 23.40 -3.88
C HIS A 325 -3.51 24.51 -4.54
N PRO A 326 -2.30 24.83 -4.03
CA PRO A 326 -1.49 25.90 -4.57
C PRO A 326 -0.99 25.58 -5.97
N THR A 327 -1.13 26.51 -6.91
CA THR A 327 -0.69 26.34 -8.30
C THR A 327 0.83 26.15 -8.43
N ARG A 328 1.61 26.61 -7.43
CA ARG A 328 3.07 26.44 -7.36
C ARG A 328 3.52 25.14 -6.69
N GLY A 329 2.59 24.25 -6.34
CA GLY A 329 2.88 23.02 -5.59
C GLY A 329 2.85 23.19 -4.08
N VAL A 330 2.89 22.07 -3.36
CA VAL A 330 2.78 22.04 -1.90
C VAL A 330 3.99 22.64 -1.22
N ILE A 331 5.20 22.47 -1.78
CA ILE A 331 6.43 22.95 -1.15
C ILE A 331 6.46 24.48 -1.09
N GLN A 332 6.04 25.13 -2.18
CA GLN A 332 6.04 26.59 -2.30
C GLN A 332 4.79 27.23 -1.72
N GLY A 333 3.65 26.53 -1.81
CA GLY A 333 2.36 27.08 -1.43
C GLY A 333 2.03 26.96 0.06
N TYR A 334 2.59 25.95 0.73
CA TYR A 334 2.39 25.71 2.16
C TYR A 334 3.69 26.00 2.93
N ASN A 335 3.78 27.17 3.56
CA ASN A 335 4.97 27.65 4.26
C ASN A 335 4.80 27.82 5.77
N CYS A 336 3.63 27.56 6.35
CA CYS A 336 3.42 27.50 7.80
C CYS A 336 3.49 26.05 8.30
N ARG A 337 4.07 25.82 9.48
CA ARG A 337 4.16 24.48 10.06
C ARG A 337 4.00 24.49 11.57
N ARG A 338 3.74 23.33 12.16
CA ARG A 338 3.78 23.19 13.62
C ARG A 338 5.21 23.38 14.14
N LYS A 339 5.31 24.00 15.33
CA LYS A 339 6.60 24.22 16.02
C LYS A 339 7.29 22.91 16.39
N LEU A 340 6.51 21.98 16.94
CA LEU A 340 6.99 20.69 17.42
C LEU A 340 7.04 19.67 16.28
N GLU A 341 8.09 18.85 16.28
CA GLU A 341 8.15 17.67 15.43
C GLU A 341 7.14 16.61 15.90
N ASN A 342 6.66 15.78 14.97
CA ASN A 342 5.75 14.69 15.26
C ASN A 342 6.03 13.52 14.31
N ARG A 343 6.18 12.32 14.88
CA ARG A 343 6.50 11.07 14.16
C ARG A 343 7.88 11.08 13.52
N HIS A 344 8.15 10.02 12.79
CA HIS A 344 9.35 9.85 12.00
C HIS A 344 9.02 9.08 10.73
N LYS A 345 9.94 9.18 9.77
CA LYS A 345 10.02 8.38 8.55
C LYS A 345 11.29 7.57 8.51
N SER A 346 11.45 6.70 7.52
CA SER A 346 12.69 5.94 7.41
C SER A 346 13.19 5.73 6.00
N ILE A 347 14.50 5.51 5.95
CA ILE A 347 15.21 4.90 4.84
C ILE A 347 15.88 3.65 5.39
N VAL A 348 15.68 2.50 4.74
CA VAL A 348 16.15 1.19 5.22
C VAL A 348 16.89 0.44 4.12
N LEU A 349 17.97 -0.23 4.50
CA LEU A 349 18.71 -1.13 3.64
C LEU A 349 17.92 -2.44 3.50
N LEU A 350 17.48 -2.76 2.30
CA LEU A 350 16.56 -3.89 2.07
C LEU A 350 17.18 -5.25 2.47
N SER A 351 18.49 -5.42 2.30
CA SER A 351 19.18 -6.67 2.67
C SER A 351 19.25 -6.91 4.18
N ALA A 352 19.04 -5.87 5.00
CA ALA A 352 19.09 -5.94 6.46
C ALA A 352 17.72 -6.14 7.11
N VAL A 353 16.62 -6.07 6.36
CA VAL A 353 15.27 -6.31 6.88
C VAL A 353 15.13 -7.76 7.36
N ASP A 354 14.54 -7.95 8.55
CA ASP A 354 14.32 -9.26 9.16
C ASP A 354 13.42 -10.15 8.28
N GLN A 355 13.65 -11.47 8.33
CA GLN A 355 12.89 -12.42 7.50
C GLN A 355 11.37 -12.39 7.78
N SER A 356 10.96 -11.98 8.98
CA SER A 356 9.55 -11.78 9.32
C SER A 356 8.86 -10.66 8.57
N LEU A 357 9.63 -9.72 7.98
CA LEU A 357 9.13 -8.49 7.33
C LEU A 357 8.29 -7.58 8.24
N LEU A 358 8.36 -7.80 9.55
CA LEU A 358 7.62 -7.01 10.53
C LEU A 358 7.93 -5.53 10.35
N ASN A 359 6.89 -4.74 10.17
CA ASN A 359 7.02 -3.29 10.11
C ASN A 359 5.86 -2.56 10.80
N VAL A 360 6.11 -1.29 11.08
CA VAL A 360 5.12 -0.32 11.55
C VAL A 360 5.12 0.86 10.58
N ILE A 361 4.89 0.56 9.30
CA ILE A 361 4.82 1.52 8.18
C ILE A 361 6.18 2.17 7.90
N HIS A 362 6.69 3.00 8.81
CA HIS A 362 7.94 3.72 8.65
C HIS A 362 9.09 3.15 9.48
N HIS A 363 8.97 1.91 9.98
CA HIS A 363 10.04 1.25 10.72
C HIS A 363 9.95 -0.25 10.50
N PHE A 364 11.05 -0.86 10.06
CA PHE A 364 11.18 -2.31 9.90
C PHE A 364 11.95 -2.92 11.06
N LYS A 365 11.59 -4.14 11.41
CA LYS A 365 12.47 -5.00 12.21
C LYS A 365 13.68 -5.37 11.34
N LEU A 366 14.88 -5.18 11.88
CA LEU A 366 16.13 -5.55 11.22
C LEU A 366 16.61 -6.92 11.70
N LYS A 367 17.45 -7.56 10.88
CA LYS A 367 18.18 -8.78 11.27
C LYS A 367 19.12 -8.48 12.45
N PRO A 368 19.43 -9.48 13.29
CA PRO A 368 20.42 -9.32 14.36
C PRO A 368 21.75 -8.74 13.84
N GLY A 369 22.35 -7.84 14.61
CA GLY A 369 23.62 -7.18 14.26
C GLY A 369 23.50 -5.87 13.50
N TYR A 370 22.31 -5.52 12.98
CA TYR A 370 22.07 -4.21 12.36
C TYR A 370 21.39 -3.23 13.30
N ASN A 371 21.71 -1.94 13.13
CA ASN A 371 21.27 -0.87 14.01
C ASN A 371 20.39 0.18 13.31
N VAL A 372 19.61 0.89 14.12
CA VAL A 372 18.81 2.05 13.68
C VAL A 372 19.46 3.32 14.20
N LYS A 373 19.73 4.28 13.31
CA LYS A 373 20.20 5.63 13.67
C LYS A 373 19.03 6.60 13.63
N LYS A 374 18.74 7.26 14.75
CA LYS A 374 17.75 8.34 14.80
C LYS A 374 18.47 9.66 14.52
N LEU A 375 18.03 10.35 13.48
CA LEU A 375 18.56 11.66 13.13
C LEU A 375 17.81 12.74 13.89
N ASN A 376 18.44 13.90 14.03
CA ASN A 376 17.80 15.11 14.53
C ASN A 376 17.50 16.10 13.39
N VAL A 377 16.66 17.10 13.65
CA VAL A 377 16.19 18.07 12.64
C VAL A 377 17.31 18.94 12.02
N LEU A 378 18.48 19.05 12.66
CA LEU A 378 19.63 19.74 12.09
C LEU A 378 20.37 18.90 11.04
N GLU A 379 20.26 17.58 11.14
CA GLU A 379 20.84 16.64 10.18
C GLU A 379 19.90 16.46 8.98
N MET A 380 18.66 16.05 9.22
CA MET A 380 17.66 15.80 8.18
C MET A 380 16.25 15.79 8.79
N VAL A 381 15.27 16.25 8.01
CA VAL A 381 13.86 16.31 8.41
C VAL A 381 12.96 15.93 7.24
N VAL A 382 11.78 15.39 7.54
CA VAL A 382 10.69 15.26 6.59
C VAL A 382 9.67 16.38 6.81
N ASN A 383 9.43 17.17 5.78
CA ASN A 383 8.36 18.13 5.73
C ASN A 383 7.09 17.44 5.22
N HIS A 384 6.13 17.22 6.11
CA HIS A 384 4.87 16.53 5.80
C HIS A 384 3.74 17.53 5.65
N TYR A 385 3.25 17.70 4.42
CA TYR A 385 2.12 18.56 4.04
C TYR A 385 0.79 17.89 4.39
N LYS A 386 0.65 17.57 5.68
CA LYS A 386 -0.48 16.83 6.25
C LYS A 386 -1.78 17.61 6.14
N PHE A 387 -1.76 18.88 6.54
CA PHE A 387 -2.93 19.74 6.69
C PHE A 387 -3.05 20.73 5.55
N GLN A 388 -3.22 20.21 4.34
CA GLN A 388 -3.45 20.99 3.12
C GLN A 388 -4.73 21.82 3.21
N ALA A 389 -5.01 22.62 2.18
CA ALA A 389 -6.25 23.37 2.06
C ALA A 389 -7.49 22.48 2.33
N TRP A 390 -8.54 23.06 2.91
CA TRP A 390 -9.67 22.29 3.44
C TRP A 390 -10.35 21.37 2.40
N SER A 391 -10.42 21.80 1.14
CA SER A 391 -10.89 20.97 0.01
C SER A 391 -10.11 19.66 -0.09
N GLU A 392 -8.79 19.75 -0.02
CA GLU A 392 -7.86 18.62 -0.10
C GLU A 392 -7.90 17.77 1.16
N PHE A 393 -7.93 18.43 2.33
CA PHE A 393 -7.92 17.75 3.61
C PHE A 393 -9.17 16.88 3.80
N LYS A 394 -10.35 17.35 3.35
CA LYS A 394 -11.60 16.55 3.38
C LYS A 394 -11.51 15.25 2.58
N ALA A 395 -10.79 15.24 1.46
CA ALA A 395 -10.64 14.03 0.65
C ALA A 395 -9.93 12.91 1.44
N LYS A 396 -8.98 13.26 2.32
CA LYS A 396 -8.25 12.31 3.18
C LYS A 396 -9.12 11.60 4.23
N PHE A 397 -10.34 12.07 4.51
CA PHE A 397 -11.26 11.38 5.43
C PHE A 397 -11.90 10.12 4.84
N ARG A 398 -11.94 9.99 3.51
CA ARG A 398 -12.74 8.97 2.84
C ARG A 398 -12.07 7.59 2.78
N ARG A 399 -10.75 7.49 2.99
CA ARG A 399 -10.02 6.20 2.93
C ARG A 399 -8.73 6.24 3.78
N ARG A 400 -8.57 5.29 4.72
CA ARG A 400 -7.29 5.01 5.40
C ARG A 400 -6.74 3.66 4.93
N VAL A 401 -5.42 3.59 4.76
CA VAL A 401 -4.73 2.41 4.20
C VAL A 401 -3.99 1.54 5.23
N SER A 402 -3.67 2.03 6.44
CA SER A 402 -3.03 1.20 7.48
C SER A 402 -3.98 0.16 8.08
N ALA A 403 -3.44 -1.03 8.36
CA ALA A 403 -4.14 -2.15 9.00
C ALA A 403 -4.64 -1.83 10.42
N TYR A 404 -3.84 -1.07 11.18
CA TYR A 404 -4.01 -0.93 12.64
C TYR A 404 -4.52 0.44 13.08
N VAL A 405 -4.74 1.37 12.15
CA VAL A 405 -5.27 2.70 12.47
C VAL A 405 -6.80 2.72 12.36
N VAL A 406 -7.42 3.33 13.36
CA VAL A 406 -8.87 3.52 13.46
C VAL A 406 -9.35 4.43 12.32
N ASP A 407 -10.51 4.09 11.76
CA ASP A 407 -11.16 4.91 10.75
C ASP A 407 -11.55 6.28 11.33
N TRP A 408 -11.26 7.37 10.61
CA TRP A 408 -11.56 8.72 11.05
C TRP A 408 -13.05 8.93 11.35
N THR A 409 -13.92 8.24 10.59
CA THR A 409 -15.38 8.30 10.71
C THR A 409 -15.92 7.70 12.01
N ARG A 410 -15.09 6.96 12.77
CA ARG A 410 -15.48 6.37 14.04
C ARG A 410 -15.16 7.32 15.21
N PRO A 411 -16.04 7.45 16.21
CA PRO A 411 -15.80 8.27 17.40
C PRO A 411 -14.89 7.55 18.41
N SER A 412 -13.69 7.14 18.01
CA SER A 412 -12.76 6.37 18.84
C SER A 412 -11.31 6.82 18.66
N ASN A 413 -10.51 6.86 19.73
CA ASN A 413 -9.14 7.40 19.73
C ASN A 413 -9.07 8.86 19.26
N LEU A 414 -9.92 9.74 19.82
CA LEU A 414 -10.00 11.16 19.44
C LEU A 414 -8.71 11.95 19.75
N GLY A 415 -7.95 11.54 20.77
CA GLY A 415 -6.66 12.14 21.14
C GLY A 415 -5.45 11.58 20.39
N SER A 416 -5.63 10.72 19.38
CA SER A 416 -4.48 10.17 18.63
C SER A 416 -3.77 11.26 17.81
N ASN A 417 -2.44 11.18 17.71
CA ASN A 417 -1.65 11.97 16.76
C ASN A 417 -2.00 11.67 15.29
N ASP A 418 -2.75 10.59 15.05
CA ASP A 418 -3.35 10.27 13.75
C ASP A 418 -4.53 11.17 13.39
N ARG A 419 -5.05 11.96 14.34
CA ARG A 419 -6.18 12.86 14.16
C ARG A 419 -5.74 14.32 14.01
N THR A 420 -6.59 15.11 13.37
CA THR A 420 -6.44 16.55 13.33
C THR A 420 -6.96 17.13 14.63
N PRO A 421 -6.13 17.86 15.39
CA PRO A 421 -6.56 18.52 16.61
C PRO A 421 -7.83 19.33 16.37
N GLY A 422 -8.83 19.16 17.25
CA GLY A 422 -10.09 19.90 17.20
C GLY A 422 -11.12 19.45 16.16
N LEU A 423 -10.82 18.47 15.28
CA LEU A 423 -11.67 18.12 14.12
C LEU A 423 -12.52 16.85 14.26
N GLY A 424 -12.64 16.29 15.47
CA GLY A 424 -13.59 15.21 15.76
C GLY A 424 -13.48 13.99 14.83
N TYR A 425 -14.62 13.53 14.31
CA TYR A 425 -14.77 12.35 13.45
C TYR A 425 -15.64 12.60 12.20
N SER A 426 -15.96 13.85 11.89
CA SER A 426 -16.82 14.25 10.77
C SER A 426 -16.08 15.23 9.85
N PRO A 427 -16.25 15.13 8.51
CA PRO A 427 -15.61 16.04 7.56
C PRO A 427 -16.35 17.40 7.48
N VAL A 428 -16.75 17.95 8.62
CA VAL A 428 -17.45 19.24 8.73
C VAL A 428 -16.44 20.31 9.09
N GLU A 429 -16.54 21.46 8.42
CA GLU A 429 -15.66 22.60 8.66
C GLU A 429 -15.85 23.10 10.10
N PRO A 430 -14.77 23.40 10.85
CA PRO A 430 -14.88 23.87 12.24
C PRO A 430 -15.72 25.14 12.35
N ILE A 431 -16.44 25.28 13.47
CA ILE A 431 -17.21 26.49 13.79
C ILE A 431 -16.25 27.70 13.83
N GLY A 432 -16.54 28.72 13.03
CA GLY A 432 -15.68 29.90 12.81
C GLY A 432 -14.76 29.83 11.58
N GLY A 433 -14.90 28.79 10.74
CA GLY A 433 -14.38 28.72 9.38
C GLY A 433 -12.86 28.54 9.24
N ARG A 434 -12.35 28.65 8.00
CA ARG A 434 -10.94 28.42 7.62
C ARG A 434 -9.89 29.15 8.46
N LYS A 435 -10.21 30.33 9.03
CA LYS A 435 -9.28 31.08 9.90
C LYS A 435 -9.01 30.36 11.24
N ASN A 436 -10.01 29.68 11.79
CA ASN A 436 -9.84 28.89 13.00
C ASN A 436 -9.09 27.58 12.74
N PHE A 437 -9.20 26.98 11.55
CA PHE A 437 -8.44 25.78 11.17
C PHE A 437 -6.92 25.99 11.28
N VAL A 438 -6.41 27.16 10.86
CA VAL A 438 -5.00 27.55 11.03
C VAL A 438 -4.67 27.77 12.51
N ARG A 439 -5.55 28.46 13.24
CA ARG A 439 -5.36 28.83 14.66
C ARG A 439 -5.37 27.63 15.61
N TYR A 440 -6.18 26.60 15.34
CA TYR A 440 -6.26 25.36 16.13
C TYR A 440 -5.00 24.49 16.05
N MET A 441 -4.17 24.69 15.02
CA MET A 441 -3.01 23.82 14.78
C MET A 441 -1.70 24.34 15.39
N ILE A 442 -1.70 25.53 16.01
CA ILE A 442 -0.51 26.18 16.62
C ILE A 442 0.66 26.14 15.63
N MET A 443 0.47 26.82 14.50
CA MET A 443 1.44 26.85 13.42
C MET A 443 2.25 28.15 13.50
N ASP A 444 3.57 27.99 13.47
CA ASP A 444 4.57 29.05 13.43
C ASP A 444 4.88 29.42 11.97
#